data_AF-A0A948TYT2-F1
#
_entry.id   AF-A0A948TYT2-F1
#
_cell.length_a   1.000
_cell.length_b   1.000
_cell.length_c   1.000
_cell.angle_alpha   90.00
_cell.angle_beta   90.00
_cell.angle_gamma   90.00
#
_symmetry.space_group_name_H-M   'P 1'
#
loop_
_entity.id
_entity.type
_entity.pdbx_description
1 polymer ?
#
loop_
_entity_poly.entity_id
_entity_poly.type
_entity_poly.pdbx_seq_one_letter_code
_entity_poly.pdbx_strand_id
1 'polypeptide(L)'
;MNNLFIEAKQLINGAQNIALSTHENPDLDGLGSLLALALILRQMGKNSLPFSLSPLPEFFRLLPVPKIIGNLDPAKIDLVIGLDYGAPERLEILNAYPKIKAAVLSFDHHTVGQHLGLKIVDPKISSTSELIYNFLNFLAVPIDSVAAVCLLAGIMDDTGRFRHANTSAQTLRIAGELMLKGASLQKISQAAYNVNPDEKLILLTEVFDKIKT
;
A
#
# COMPACT_ATOMS: atom_id res chain seq x y z
N MET A 1 17.69 -5.06 -8.29
CA MET A 1 16.22 -4.92 -8.35
C MET A 1 15.60 -5.75 -9.47
N ASN A 2 16.05 -5.61 -10.72
CA ASN A 2 15.42 -6.31 -11.86
C ASN A 2 15.30 -7.84 -11.72
N ASN A 3 16.33 -8.54 -11.19
CA ASN A 3 16.24 -9.99 -10.98
C ASN A 3 15.14 -10.37 -9.97
N LEU A 4 14.99 -9.62 -8.87
CA LEU A 4 13.94 -9.85 -7.89
C LEU A 4 12.54 -9.60 -8.48
N PHE A 5 12.40 -8.60 -9.37
CA PHE A 5 11.15 -8.38 -10.09
C PHE A 5 10.81 -9.53 -11.05
N ILE A 6 11.80 -10.16 -11.67
CA ILE A 6 11.60 -11.37 -12.49
C ILE A 6 11.10 -12.53 -11.62
N GLU A 7 11.74 -12.77 -10.47
CA GLU A 7 11.33 -13.82 -9.52
C GLU A 7 9.92 -13.56 -8.96
N ALA A 8 9.60 -12.32 -8.60
CA ALA A 8 8.27 -11.93 -8.16
C ALA A 8 7.21 -12.15 -9.24
N LYS A 9 7.52 -11.81 -10.50
CA LYS A 9 6.65 -12.11 -11.65
C LYS A 9 6.40 -13.60 -11.80
N GLN A 10 7.42 -14.44 -11.61
CA GLN A 10 7.28 -15.90 -11.68
C GLN A 10 6.36 -16.44 -10.57
N LEU A 11 6.53 -15.97 -9.33
CA LEU A 11 5.63 -16.33 -8.22
C LEU A 11 4.18 -15.93 -8.51
N ILE A 12 3.95 -14.70 -8.96
CA ILE A 12 2.60 -14.19 -9.30
C ILE A 12 2.00 -15.00 -10.46
N ASN A 13 2.79 -15.32 -11.48
CA ASN A 13 2.30 -16.11 -12.61
C ASN A 13 1.89 -17.53 -12.21
N GLY A 14 2.62 -18.16 -11.29
CA GLY A 14 2.34 -19.52 -10.79
C GLY A 14 1.19 -19.62 -9.78
N ALA A 15 0.74 -18.50 -9.21
CA ALA A 15 -0.36 -18.46 -8.24
C ALA A 15 -1.69 -18.06 -8.90
N GLN A 16 -2.83 -18.52 -8.37
CA GLN A 16 -4.16 -18.08 -8.82
C GLN A 16 -4.93 -17.34 -7.72
N ASN A 17 -4.93 -17.87 -6.50
CA ASN A 17 -5.53 -17.25 -5.31
C ASN A 17 -4.44 -16.51 -4.53
N ILE A 18 -4.45 -15.18 -4.65
CA ILE A 18 -3.41 -14.33 -4.07
C ILE A 18 -4.04 -13.48 -2.98
N ALA A 19 -3.63 -13.72 -1.74
CA ALA A 19 -3.98 -12.85 -0.63
C ALA A 19 -2.99 -11.68 -0.55
N LEU A 20 -3.49 -10.45 -0.40
CA LEU A 20 -2.66 -9.27 -0.18
C LEU A 20 -2.95 -8.71 1.20
N SER A 21 -1.93 -8.39 1.98
CA SER A 21 -2.08 -7.86 3.33
C SER A 21 -1.00 -6.82 3.60
N THR A 22 -1.30 -5.89 4.48
CA THR A 22 -0.35 -4.86 4.95
C THR A 22 -0.27 -4.90 6.48
N HIS A 23 0.34 -3.89 7.09
CA HIS A 23 0.45 -3.78 8.54
C HIS A 23 -0.90 -3.58 9.24
N GLU A 24 -0.92 -3.84 10.54
CA GLU A 24 -2.02 -3.45 11.43
C GLU A 24 -2.23 -1.94 11.45
N ASN A 25 -3.49 -1.51 11.55
CA ASN A 25 -3.90 -0.11 11.45
C ASN A 25 -3.24 0.60 10.25
N PRO A 26 -3.49 0.09 9.03
CA PRO A 26 -2.72 0.50 7.87
C PRO A 26 -2.97 1.96 7.51
N ASP A 27 -1.89 2.65 7.15
CA ASP A 27 -1.94 4.01 6.64
C ASP A 27 -2.28 4.02 5.14
N LEU A 28 -2.14 5.19 4.49
CA LEU A 28 -2.48 5.28 3.07
C LEU A 28 -1.42 4.62 2.18
N ASP A 29 -0.18 4.42 2.63
CA ASP A 29 0.83 3.70 1.85
C ASP A 29 0.59 2.20 1.86
N GLY A 30 0.38 1.63 3.05
CA GLY A 30 0.02 0.23 3.21
C GLY A 30 -1.25 -0.14 2.43
N LEU A 31 -2.30 0.68 2.53
CA LEU A 31 -3.54 0.44 1.78
C LEU A 31 -3.43 0.82 0.29
N GLY A 32 -2.74 1.91 -0.03
CA GLY A 32 -2.59 2.40 -1.41
C GLY A 32 -1.85 1.40 -2.29
N SER A 33 -0.70 0.91 -1.80
CA SER A 33 0.08 -0.13 -2.47
C SER A 33 -0.71 -1.44 -2.61
N LEU A 34 -1.40 -1.87 -1.55
CA LEU A 34 -2.21 -3.08 -1.51
C LEU A 34 -3.37 -3.03 -2.52
N LEU A 35 -4.16 -1.95 -2.51
CA LEU A 35 -5.34 -1.82 -3.36
C LEU A 35 -4.96 -1.64 -4.83
N ALA A 36 -3.90 -0.88 -5.12
CA ALA A 36 -3.39 -0.73 -6.48
C ALA A 36 -2.92 -2.06 -7.06
N LEU A 37 -2.11 -2.81 -6.31
CA LEU A 37 -1.65 -4.12 -6.77
C LEU A 37 -2.81 -5.11 -6.90
N ALA A 38 -3.78 -5.09 -5.96
CA ALA A 38 -4.95 -5.95 -6.03
C ALA A 38 -5.79 -5.69 -7.30
N LEU A 39 -6.00 -4.44 -7.68
CA LEU A 39 -6.68 -4.06 -8.92
C LEU A 39 -5.98 -4.66 -10.14
N ILE A 40 -4.67 -4.47 -10.23
CA ILE A 40 -3.89 -4.95 -11.38
C ILE A 40 -3.85 -6.48 -11.44
N LEU A 41 -3.70 -7.16 -10.31
CA LEU A 41 -3.73 -8.62 -10.29
C LEU A 41 -5.08 -9.18 -10.79
N ARG A 42 -6.19 -8.52 -10.49
CA ARG A 42 -7.51 -8.90 -11.06
C ARG A 42 -7.55 -8.72 -12.57
N GLN A 43 -6.99 -7.62 -13.08
CA GLN A 43 -6.89 -7.39 -14.53
C GLN A 43 -6.01 -8.43 -15.22
N MET A 44 -5.01 -8.95 -14.51
CA MET A 44 -4.18 -10.08 -14.95
C MET A 44 -4.87 -11.45 -14.80
N GLY A 45 -6.15 -11.51 -14.44
CA GLY A 45 -6.93 -12.74 -14.33
C GLY A 45 -6.72 -13.53 -13.02
N LYS A 46 -6.07 -12.94 -12.02
CA LYS A 46 -5.85 -13.57 -10.70
C LYS A 46 -7.05 -13.37 -9.78
N ASN A 47 -7.30 -14.33 -8.91
CA ASN A 47 -8.22 -14.16 -7.79
C ASN A 47 -7.50 -13.39 -6.66
N SER A 48 -7.52 -12.07 -6.76
CA SER A 48 -6.88 -11.17 -5.80
C SER A 48 -7.82 -10.85 -4.63
N LEU A 49 -7.32 -11.19 -3.43
CA LEU A 49 -8.02 -11.15 -2.15
C LEU A 49 -7.30 -10.18 -1.19
N PRO A 50 -7.53 -8.86 -1.33
CA PRO A 50 -7.03 -7.89 -0.37
C PRO A 50 -7.68 -8.11 1.00
N PHE A 51 -6.84 -8.36 2.00
CA PHE A 51 -7.19 -8.73 3.36
C PHE A 51 -6.77 -7.65 4.34
N SER A 52 -7.67 -7.27 5.23
CA SER A 52 -7.35 -6.45 6.41
C SER A 52 -8.40 -6.68 7.50
N LEU A 53 -7.94 -6.73 8.74
CA LEU A 53 -8.79 -6.74 9.94
C LEU A 53 -9.20 -5.32 10.35
N SER A 54 -8.37 -4.34 9.98
CA SER A 54 -8.64 -2.93 10.22
C SER A 54 -9.72 -2.39 9.29
N PRO A 55 -10.56 -1.45 9.74
CA PRO A 55 -11.57 -0.84 8.89
C PRO A 55 -10.91 -0.01 7.79
N LEU A 56 -11.39 -0.16 6.56
CA LEU A 56 -10.92 0.68 5.46
C LEU A 56 -11.28 2.15 5.73
N PRO A 57 -10.32 3.10 5.65
CA PRO A 57 -10.58 4.54 5.76
C PRO A 57 -11.63 5.01 4.75
N GLU A 58 -12.40 6.03 5.11
CA GLU A 58 -13.48 6.55 4.28
C GLU A 58 -12.99 6.96 2.87
N PHE A 59 -11.81 7.57 2.79
CA PHE A 59 -11.16 7.94 1.53
C PHE A 59 -11.18 6.80 0.49
N PHE A 60 -10.75 5.60 0.87
CA PHE A 60 -10.72 4.46 -0.05
C PHE A 60 -12.10 3.86 -0.31
N ARG A 61 -13.08 4.01 0.60
CA ARG A 61 -14.46 3.55 0.38
C ARG A 61 -15.16 4.31 -0.74
N LEU A 62 -14.71 5.53 -1.03
CA LEU A 62 -15.24 6.36 -2.12
C LEU A 62 -14.69 5.97 -3.50
N LEU A 63 -13.70 5.09 -3.56
CA LEU A 63 -13.09 4.62 -4.79
C LEU A 63 -13.69 3.26 -5.20
N PRO A 64 -13.78 2.95 -6.51
CA PRO A 64 -14.22 1.65 -7.00
C PRO A 64 -13.11 0.59 -6.84
N VAL A 65 -12.58 0.45 -5.62
CA VAL A 65 -11.51 -0.47 -5.27
C VAL A 65 -12.06 -1.85 -4.89
N PRO A 66 -11.24 -2.90 -4.95
CA PRO A 66 -11.56 -4.20 -4.38
C PRO A 66 -12.11 -4.10 -2.95
N LYS A 67 -13.20 -4.81 -2.69
CA LYS A 67 -13.65 -5.01 -1.31
C LYS A 67 -12.54 -5.72 -0.51
N ILE A 68 -12.16 -5.11 0.60
CA ILE A 68 -11.30 -5.74 1.60
C ILE A 68 -12.09 -6.83 2.33
N ILE A 69 -11.48 -8.00 2.48
CA ILE A 69 -12.06 -9.12 3.22
C ILE A 69 -11.42 -9.23 4.61
N GLY A 70 -12.23 -9.55 5.61
CA GLY A 70 -11.76 -9.83 6.98
C GLY A 70 -11.67 -11.32 7.30
N ASN A 71 -12.03 -12.19 6.35
CA ASN A 71 -11.95 -13.64 6.51
C ASN A 71 -11.66 -14.31 5.16
N LEU A 72 -10.79 -15.32 5.17
CA LEU A 72 -10.44 -16.16 4.03
C LEU A 72 -10.22 -17.61 4.47
N ASP A 73 -10.13 -18.51 3.49
CA ASP A 73 -9.75 -19.90 3.70
C ASP A 73 -8.23 -20.04 3.42
N PRO A 74 -7.38 -20.13 4.45
CA PRO A 74 -5.93 -20.11 4.27
C PRO A 74 -5.41 -21.35 3.52
N ALA A 75 -6.19 -22.43 3.44
CA ALA A 75 -5.83 -23.63 2.69
C ALA A 75 -5.96 -23.46 1.17
N LYS A 76 -6.67 -22.42 0.72
CA LYS A 76 -6.88 -22.11 -0.71
C LYS A 76 -5.96 -21.03 -1.25
N ILE A 77 -5.10 -20.45 -0.40
CA ILE A 77 -4.19 -19.38 -0.80
C ILE A 77 -2.91 -19.99 -1.36
N ASP A 78 -2.55 -19.58 -2.57
CA ASP A 78 -1.33 -20.04 -3.26
C ASP A 78 -0.15 -19.13 -2.90
N LEU A 79 -0.41 -17.84 -2.75
CA LEU A 79 0.59 -16.79 -2.51
C LEU A 79 0.01 -15.72 -1.57
N VAL A 80 0.82 -15.31 -0.61
CA VAL A 80 0.61 -14.09 0.19
C VAL A 80 1.54 -13.00 -0.32
N ILE A 81 1.00 -11.82 -0.59
CA ILE A 81 1.79 -10.62 -0.84
C ILE A 81 1.67 -9.70 0.38
N GLY A 82 2.79 -9.50 1.07
CA GLY A 82 2.90 -8.56 2.19
C GLY A 82 3.41 -7.21 1.69
N LEU A 83 2.71 -6.13 2.05
CA LEU A 83 3.06 -4.77 1.66
C LEU A 83 3.27 -3.89 2.89
N ASP A 84 4.38 -3.15 2.90
CA ASP A 84 4.60 -2.02 3.81
C ASP A 84 4.48 -2.34 5.30
N TYR A 85 5.01 -3.49 5.73
CA TYR A 85 4.69 -3.99 7.07
C TYR A 85 5.82 -3.85 8.09
N GLY A 86 7.05 -3.63 7.65
CA GLY A 86 8.23 -3.41 8.48
C GLY A 86 8.70 -4.62 9.31
N ALA A 87 7.79 -5.42 9.87
CA ALA A 87 8.11 -6.61 10.66
C ALA A 87 6.98 -7.65 10.61
N PRO A 88 7.28 -8.96 10.62
CA PRO A 88 6.28 -10.01 10.36
C PRO A 88 5.09 -9.97 11.31
N GLU A 89 5.29 -9.52 12.54
CA GLU A 89 4.27 -9.42 13.59
C GLU A 89 3.21 -8.34 13.27
N ARG A 90 3.56 -7.36 12.43
CA ARG A 90 2.63 -6.31 11.99
C ARG A 90 1.76 -6.77 10.83
N LEU A 91 2.15 -7.80 10.08
CA LEU A 91 1.44 -8.24 8.87
C LEU A 91 0.11 -8.92 9.25
N GLU A 92 -1.02 -8.24 9.05
CA GLU A 92 -2.31 -8.63 9.64
C GLU A 92 -2.76 -10.06 9.30
N ILE A 93 -2.52 -10.53 8.07
CA ILE A 93 -2.92 -11.89 7.66
C ILE A 93 -2.22 -12.98 8.48
N LEU A 94 -1.02 -12.73 9.01
CA LEU A 94 -0.32 -13.68 9.88
C LEU A 94 -0.85 -13.66 11.31
N ASN A 95 -1.37 -12.52 11.75
CA ASN A 95 -2.08 -12.43 13.02
C ASN A 95 -3.40 -13.22 12.98
N ALA A 96 -4.11 -13.15 11.85
CA ALA A 96 -5.33 -13.93 11.64
C ALA A 96 -5.07 -15.43 11.36
N TYR A 97 -4.01 -15.73 10.59
CA TYR A 97 -3.70 -17.08 10.10
C TYR A 97 -2.21 -17.42 10.26
N PRO A 98 -1.71 -17.60 11.49
CA PRO A 98 -0.26 -17.80 11.75
C PRO A 98 0.30 -19.10 11.17
N LYS A 99 -0.56 -20.04 10.75
CA LYS A 99 -0.19 -21.33 10.15
C LYS A 99 -0.41 -21.38 8.63
N ILE A 100 -0.63 -20.24 7.98
CA ILE A 100 -0.76 -20.18 6.52
C ILE A 100 0.52 -20.74 5.87
N LYS A 101 0.36 -21.65 4.90
CA LYS A 101 1.47 -22.37 4.26
C LYS A 101 1.91 -21.78 2.92
N ALA A 102 1.13 -20.84 2.40
CA ALA A 102 1.41 -20.19 1.13
C ALA A 102 2.79 -19.54 1.13
N ALA A 103 3.43 -19.50 -0.05
CA ALA A 103 4.65 -18.70 -0.22
C ALA A 103 4.34 -17.22 0.07
N VAL A 104 5.37 -16.47 0.49
CA VAL A 104 5.25 -15.04 0.78
C VAL A 104 6.13 -14.24 -0.19
N LEU A 105 5.58 -13.16 -0.72
CA LEU A 105 6.27 -12.14 -1.48
C LEU A 105 6.11 -10.81 -0.75
N SER A 106 7.21 -10.17 -0.38
CA SER A 106 7.20 -8.94 0.42
C SER A 106 7.67 -7.75 -0.39
N PHE A 107 6.90 -6.67 -0.38
CA PHE A 107 7.26 -5.35 -0.90
C PHE A 107 7.31 -4.36 0.25
N ASP A 108 8.43 -3.65 0.41
CA ASP A 108 8.58 -2.71 1.50
C ASP A 108 9.66 -1.65 1.20
N HIS A 109 9.67 -0.56 1.94
CA HIS A 109 10.68 0.49 1.91
C HIS A 109 11.27 0.81 3.30
N HIS A 110 10.83 0.14 4.37
CA HIS A 110 11.35 0.36 5.71
C HIS A 110 12.87 0.05 5.79
N THR A 111 13.63 0.95 6.40
CA THR A 111 15.10 0.83 6.58
C THR A 111 15.50 -0.26 7.57
N VAL A 112 14.65 -0.53 8.55
CA VAL A 112 14.85 -1.52 9.61
C VAL A 112 13.63 -2.43 9.62
N GLY A 113 13.87 -3.73 9.68
CA GLY A 113 12.77 -4.68 9.64
C GLY A 113 13.19 -6.10 9.34
N GLN A 114 12.22 -7.00 9.45
CA GLN A 114 12.32 -8.36 8.94
C GLN A 114 11.15 -8.65 8.01
N HIS A 115 11.47 -9.23 6.85
CA HIS A 115 10.47 -9.60 5.86
C HIS A 115 10.48 -11.10 5.57
N LEU A 116 9.41 -11.63 5.00
CA LEU A 116 9.21 -13.06 4.77
C LEU A 116 9.31 -13.40 3.29
N GLY A 117 9.67 -14.66 3.00
CA GLY A 117 9.73 -15.20 1.64
C GLY A 117 10.65 -14.40 0.70
N LEU A 118 10.20 -14.14 -0.53
CA LEU A 118 10.93 -13.31 -1.50
C LEU A 118 10.78 -11.85 -1.12
N LYS A 119 11.89 -11.14 -0.90
CA LYS A 119 11.91 -9.79 -0.33
C LYS A 119 12.35 -8.79 -1.38
N ILE A 120 11.47 -7.85 -1.71
CA ILE A 120 11.76 -6.67 -2.50
C ILE A 120 11.67 -5.49 -1.56
N VAL A 121 12.80 -5.12 -0.99
CA VAL A 121 12.90 -4.00 -0.05
C VAL A 121 13.88 -2.97 -0.59
N ASP A 122 13.43 -1.73 -0.74
CA ASP A 122 14.28 -0.62 -1.14
C ASP A 122 14.11 0.56 -0.17
N PRO A 123 15.06 0.79 0.74
CA PRO A 123 14.96 1.91 1.68
C PRO A 123 15.22 3.29 1.09
N LYS A 124 15.56 3.39 -0.21
CA LYS A 124 15.88 4.67 -0.87
C LYS A 124 14.70 5.29 -1.58
N ILE A 125 13.64 4.53 -1.84
CA ILE A 125 12.40 5.03 -2.45
C ILE A 125 11.50 5.64 -1.37
N SER A 126 10.57 6.50 -1.78
CA SER A 126 9.81 7.28 -0.80
C SER A 126 8.83 6.45 0.01
N SER A 127 8.27 5.39 -0.58
CA SER A 127 7.11 4.64 -0.10
C SER A 127 7.01 3.27 -0.80
N THR A 128 6.29 2.33 -0.21
CA THR A 128 5.92 1.05 -0.84
C THR A 128 5.04 1.28 -2.08
N SER A 129 4.20 2.31 -2.12
CA SER A 129 3.45 2.69 -3.32
C SER A 129 4.37 3.11 -4.48
N GLU A 130 5.47 3.80 -4.21
CA GLU A 130 6.49 4.09 -5.22
C GLU A 130 7.14 2.79 -5.74
N LEU A 131 7.39 1.82 -4.85
CA LEU A 131 7.90 0.50 -5.23
C LEU A 131 6.97 -0.25 -6.16
N ILE A 132 5.68 -0.27 -5.82
CA ILE A 132 4.64 -0.94 -6.62
C ILE A 132 4.51 -0.26 -7.98
N TYR A 133 4.57 1.08 -8.05
CA TYR A 133 4.62 1.77 -9.34
C TYR A 133 5.77 1.28 -10.24
N ASN A 134 6.98 1.21 -9.68
CA ASN A 134 8.17 0.74 -10.40
C ASN A 134 8.02 -0.72 -10.84
N PHE A 135 7.45 -1.58 -9.99
CA PHE A 135 7.18 -2.97 -10.31
C PHE A 135 6.14 -3.12 -11.44
N LEU A 136 5.04 -2.38 -11.38
CA LEU A 136 4.01 -2.40 -12.42
C LEU A 136 4.52 -1.92 -13.78
N ASN A 137 5.36 -0.88 -13.78
CA ASN A 137 6.05 -0.43 -14.98
C ASN A 137 7.01 -1.50 -15.52
N PHE A 138 7.75 -2.19 -14.66
CA PHE A 138 8.60 -3.31 -15.06
C PHE A 138 7.78 -4.45 -15.70
N LEU A 139 6.58 -4.74 -15.17
CA LEU A 139 5.67 -5.72 -15.77
C LEU A 139 5.05 -5.26 -17.10
N ALA A 140 5.21 -3.99 -17.46
CA ALA A 140 4.56 -3.33 -18.60
C ALA A 140 3.03 -3.45 -18.56
N VAL A 141 2.44 -3.41 -17.37
CA VAL A 141 0.98 -3.48 -17.19
C VAL A 141 0.41 -2.05 -17.08
N PRO A 142 -0.69 -1.73 -17.79
CA PRO A 142 -1.32 -0.42 -17.68
C PRO A 142 -1.81 -0.13 -16.26
N ILE A 143 -1.43 1.03 -15.72
CA ILE A 143 -1.97 1.56 -14.48
C ILE A 143 -3.17 2.45 -14.84
N ASP A 144 -4.37 2.03 -14.45
CA ASP A 144 -5.60 2.81 -14.63
C ASP A 144 -5.73 3.96 -13.62
N SER A 145 -6.77 4.77 -13.77
CA SER A 145 -6.99 5.94 -12.92
C SER A 145 -7.22 5.61 -11.45
N VAL A 146 -7.82 4.45 -11.14
CA VAL A 146 -8.15 4.05 -9.76
C VAL A 146 -6.88 3.58 -9.06
N ALA A 147 -6.11 2.70 -9.71
CA ALA A 147 -4.79 2.30 -9.24
C ALA A 147 -3.86 3.51 -9.09
N ALA A 148 -3.93 4.47 -10.03
CA ALA A 148 -3.13 5.68 -9.95
C ALA A 148 -3.49 6.55 -8.73
N VAL A 149 -4.78 6.66 -8.39
CA VAL A 149 -5.22 7.35 -7.17
C VAL A 149 -4.69 6.64 -5.91
N CYS A 150 -4.78 5.31 -5.85
CA CYS A 150 -4.28 4.53 -4.72
C CYS A 150 -2.77 4.73 -4.51
N LEU A 151 -1.97 4.61 -5.58
CA LEU A 151 -0.52 4.80 -5.51
C LEU A 151 -0.14 6.23 -5.12
N LEU A 152 -0.83 7.24 -5.69
CA LEU A 152 -0.53 8.63 -5.38
C LEU A 152 -0.90 8.98 -3.93
N ALA A 153 -1.96 8.37 -3.39
CA ALA A 153 -2.34 8.54 -1.99
C ALA A 153 -1.24 8.04 -1.05
N GLY A 154 -0.72 6.84 -1.27
CA GLY A 154 0.37 6.29 -0.49
C GLY A 154 1.66 7.11 -0.57
N ILE A 155 2.08 7.45 -1.79
CA ILE A 155 3.26 8.32 -2.00
C ILE A 155 3.10 9.66 -1.28
N MET A 156 1.92 10.28 -1.36
CA MET A 156 1.66 11.57 -0.73
C MET A 156 1.71 11.47 0.80
N ASP A 157 1.15 10.41 1.39
CA ASP A 157 1.11 10.21 2.84
C ASP A 157 2.51 10.09 3.42
N ASP A 158 3.28 9.18 2.83
CA ASP A 158 4.58 8.77 3.35
C ASP A 158 5.69 9.80 3.09
N THR A 159 5.45 10.71 2.15
CA THR A 159 6.30 11.90 1.92
C THR A 159 5.85 13.13 2.70
N GLY A 160 4.84 13.02 3.57
CA GLY A 160 4.30 14.15 4.31
C GLY A 160 3.74 15.23 3.41
N ARG A 161 3.14 14.82 2.30
CA ARG A 161 2.69 15.65 1.17
C ARG A 161 3.86 16.30 0.44
N PHE A 162 4.88 15.50 0.11
CA PHE A 162 6.09 15.91 -0.61
C PHE A 162 6.97 16.93 0.15
N ARG A 163 6.92 16.92 1.49
CA ARG A 163 7.69 17.83 2.35
C ARG A 163 8.78 17.14 3.15
N HIS A 164 8.70 15.83 3.30
CA HIS A 164 9.69 15.03 4.01
C HIS A 164 10.92 14.78 3.15
N ALA A 165 12.06 14.50 3.81
CA ALA A 165 13.36 14.35 3.16
C ALA A 165 13.47 13.13 2.22
N ASN A 166 12.56 12.15 2.35
CA ASN A 166 12.41 11.03 1.43
C ASN A 166 11.76 11.44 0.09
N THR A 167 11.34 12.69 -0.08
CA THR A 167 10.84 13.21 -1.36
C THR A 167 11.99 13.44 -2.33
N SER A 168 12.12 12.55 -3.33
CA SER A 168 13.15 12.67 -4.37
C SER A 168 12.60 13.29 -5.67
N ALA A 169 13.50 13.69 -6.59
CA ALA A 169 13.09 14.10 -7.94
C ALA A 169 12.35 12.97 -8.68
N GLN A 170 12.74 11.73 -8.42
CA GLN A 170 12.11 10.54 -8.97
C GLN A 170 10.69 10.36 -8.42
N THR A 171 10.49 10.58 -7.11
CA THR A 171 9.18 10.57 -6.45
C THR A 171 8.22 11.59 -7.06
N LEU A 172 8.69 12.83 -7.26
CA LEU A 172 7.88 13.88 -7.89
C LEU A 172 7.54 13.57 -9.36
N ARG A 173 8.47 12.96 -10.10
CA ARG A 173 8.21 12.49 -11.47
C ARG A 173 7.11 11.44 -11.49
N ILE A 174 7.19 10.43 -10.63
CA ILE A 174 6.16 9.38 -10.51
C ILE A 174 4.82 10.00 -10.16
N ALA A 175 4.76 10.91 -9.19
CA ALA A 175 3.53 11.60 -8.83
C ALA A 175 2.90 12.32 -10.03
N GLY A 176 3.70 13.02 -10.85
CA GLY A 176 3.25 13.63 -12.09
C GLY A 176 2.69 12.62 -13.10
N GLU A 177 3.34 11.46 -13.25
CA GLU A 177 2.88 10.39 -14.14
C GLU A 177 1.54 9.78 -13.67
N LEU A 178 1.36 9.61 -12.36
CA LEU A 178 0.10 9.17 -11.78
C LEU A 178 -1.02 10.21 -11.98
N MET A 179 -0.69 11.49 -11.92
CA MET A 179 -1.63 12.57 -12.23
C MET A 179 -2.06 12.57 -13.70
N LEU A 180 -1.13 12.32 -14.63
CA LEU A 180 -1.45 12.13 -16.06
C LEU A 180 -2.38 10.94 -16.29
N LYS A 181 -2.36 9.94 -15.41
CA LYS A 181 -3.25 8.78 -15.43
C LYS A 181 -4.61 9.03 -14.77
N GLY A 182 -4.87 10.25 -14.31
CA GLY A 182 -6.17 10.68 -13.78
C GLY A 182 -6.22 10.84 -12.26
N ALA A 183 -5.11 10.61 -11.54
CA ALA A 183 -5.06 10.91 -10.11
C ALA A 183 -5.06 12.43 -9.87
N SER A 184 -5.83 12.89 -8.89
CA SER A 184 -5.88 14.31 -8.53
C SER A 184 -5.31 14.52 -7.14
N LEU A 185 -4.12 15.10 -7.07
CA LEU A 185 -3.45 15.37 -5.80
C LEU A 185 -4.33 16.22 -4.85
N GLN A 186 -5.03 17.22 -5.39
CA GLN A 186 -5.95 18.06 -4.62
C GLN A 186 -7.09 17.24 -4.01
N LYS A 187 -7.76 16.40 -4.81
CA LYS A 187 -8.90 15.59 -4.33
C LYS A 187 -8.46 14.57 -3.28
N ILE A 188 -7.32 13.92 -3.50
CA ILE A 188 -6.76 12.98 -2.54
C ILE A 188 -6.43 13.72 -1.23
N SER A 189 -5.74 14.86 -1.30
CA SER A 189 -5.40 15.64 -0.10
C SER A 189 -6.63 16.11 0.68
N GLN A 190 -7.68 16.56 -0.01
CA GLN A 190 -8.94 16.97 0.60
C GLN A 190 -9.62 15.79 1.30
N ALA A 191 -9.79 14.67 0.59
CA ALA A 191 -10.51 13.52 1.13
C ALA A 191 -9.75 12.77 2.22
N ALA A 192 -8.41 12.77 2.19
CA ALA A 192 -7.58 12.10 3.17
C ALA A 192 -7.34 12.91 4.45
N TYR A 193 -7.29 14.26 4.37
CA TYR A 193 -6.81 15.07 5.49
C TYR A 193 -7.63 16.30 5.86
N ASN A 194 -8.64 16.67 5.08
CA ASN A 194 -9.56 17.72 5.54
C ASN A 194 -10.55 17.11 6.51
N VAL A 195 -10.05 16.83 7.71
CA VAL A 195 -10.85 16.72 8.93
C VAL A 195 -11.46 18.10 9.19
N ASN A 196 -12.69 18.12 9.71
CA ASN A 196 -13.43 19.35 9.99
C ASN A 196 -12.53 20.34 10.78
N PRO A 197 -12.33 21.59 10.32
CA PRO A 197 -11.41 22.55 10.94
C PRO A 197 -11.61 22.71 12.46
N ASP A 198 -12.84 22.56 12.93
CA ASP A 198 -13.23 22.68 14.34
C ASP A 198 -12.60 21.58 15.22
N GLU A 199 -12.57 20.33 14.75
CA GLU A 199 -11.99 19.20 15.50
C GLU A 199 -10.48 19.36 15.67
N LYS A 200 -9.81 19.91 14.65
CA LYS A 200 -8.37 20.17 14.67
C LYS A 200 -8.02 21.30 15.65
N LEU A 201 -8.86 22.33 15.74
CA LEU A 201 -8.67 23.44 16.67
C LEU A 201 -8.88 22.99 18.13
N ILE A 202 -9.86 22.12 18.37
CA ILE A 202 -10.09 21.52 19.69
C ILE A 202 -8.87 20.70 20.13
N LEU A 203 -8.37 19.80 19.27
CA LEU A 203 -7.19 18.99 19.58
C LEU A 203 -5.94 19.84 19.84
N LEU A 204 -5.71 20.90 19.05
CA LEU A 204 -4.63 21.85 19.28
C LEU A 204 -4.79 22.56 20.63
N THR A 205 -5.99 22.99 20.99
CA THR A 205 -6.27 23.65 22.27
C THR A 205 -6.00 22.70 23.45
N GLU A 206 -6.46 21.45 23.36
CA GLU A 206 -6.21 20.42 24.38
C GLU A 206 -4.71 20.08 24.56
N VAL A 207 -3.94 20.10 23.48
CA VAL A 207 -2.47 19.89 23.53
C VAL A 207 -1.78 21.12 24.12
N PHE A 208 -2.17 22.34 23.74
CA PHE A 208 -1.57 23.57 24.27
C PHE A 208 -1.87 23.79 25.75
N ASP A 209 -3.05 23.44 26.23
CA ASP A 209 -3.40 23.51 27.66
C ASP A 209 -2.57 22.52 28.51
N LYS A 210 -2.10 21.42 27.92
CA LYS A 210 -1.21 20.45 28.57
C LYS A 210 0.28 20.85 28.54
N ILE A 211 0.67 21.80 27.70
CA ILE A 211 2.06 22.28 27.56
C ILE A 211 2.35 23.46 28.50
N LYS A 212 1.32 24.11 29.08
CA LYS A 212 1.51 25.09 30.16
C LYS A 212 1.86 24.40 31.48
N THR A 213 3.15 24.16 31.66
CA THR A 213 3.83 24.09 32.97
C THR A 213 4.66 25.34 33.16
#